data_AF-A0A966WFF1-F1
#
_entry.id   AF-A0A966WFF1-F1
#
_cell.length_a   1.000
_cell.length_b   1.000
_cell.length_c   1.000
_cell.angle_alpha   90.00
_cell.angle_beta   90.00
_cell.angle_gamma   90.00
#
_symmetry.space_group_name_H-M   'P 1'
#
loop_
_entity.id
_entity.type
_entity.pdbx_description
1 polymer ?
#
loop_
_entity_poly.entity_id
_entity_poly.type
_entity_poly.pdbx_seq_one_letter_code
_entity_poly.pdbx_strand_id
1 'polypeptide(L)' 'MNRDAVIKAKRIVIKIGSSTLTGADGAGLDSAAVTKLAAAVAELKEQGREVVVVSSGAIAAGLAPLGLGSRPA' A
#
# COMPACT_ATOMS: atom_id res chain seq x y z
N MET A 1 -20.78 8.53 -0.16
CA MET A 1 -20.21 7.28 -0.70
C MET A 1 -20.98 6.12 -0.11
N ASN A 2 -21.53 5.21 -0.93
CA ASN A 2 -22.35 4.10 -0.44
C ASN A 2 -21.44 2.91 -0.05
N ARG A 3 -21.48 2.47 1.22
CA ARG A 3 -20.67 1.33 1.71
C ARG A 3 -21.06 0.02 1.03
N ASP A 4 -22.33 -0.20 0.73
CA ASP A 4 -22.80 -1.41 0.05
C ASP A 4 -22.22 -1.53 -1.36
N ALA A 5 -22.08 -0.40 -2.06
CA ALA A 5 -21.49 -0.37 -3.39
C ALA A 5 -20.02 -0.82 -3.37
N VAL A 6 -19.27 -0.48 -2.32
CA VAL A 6 -17.88 -0.94 -2.13
C VAL A 6 -17.83 -2.42 -1.78
N ILE A 7 -18.69 -2.87 -0.85
CA ILE A 7 -18.72 -4.27 -0.42
C ILE A 7 -19.09 -5.21 -1.58
N LYS A 8 -20.03 -4.82 -2.44
CA LYS A 8 -20.50 -5.62 -3.60
C LYS A 8 -19.67 -5.43 -4.87
N ALA A 9 -18.65 -4.56 -4.86
CA ALA A 9 -17.84 -4.30 -6.04
C ALA A 9 -17.05 -5.55 -6.49
N LYS A 10 -17.24 -5.93 -7.76
CA LYS A 10 -16.45 -7.00 -8.39
C LYS A 10 -15.01 -6.59 -8.64
N ARG A 11 -14.78 -5.34 -9.08
CA ARG A 11 -13.45 -4.78 -9.37
C ARG A 11 -13.13 -3.63 -8.43
N ILE A 12 -11.96 -3.68 -7.81
CA ILE A 12 -11.54 -2.77 -6.76
C ILE A 12 -10.15 -2.22 -7.12
N VAL A 13 -10.01 -0.89 -7.08
CA VAL A 13 -8.72 -0.21 -7.11
C VAL A 13 -8.40 0.24 -5.69
N ILE A 14 -7.36 -0.32 -5.10
CA ILE A 14 -6.88 0.09 -3.77
C ILE A 14 -5.73 1.06 -3.97
N LYS A 15 -5.94 2.33 -3.64
CA LYS A 15 -4.87 3.35 -3.62
C LYS A 15 -4.35 3.50 -2.21
N ILE A 16 -3.04 3.36 -2.05
CA ILE A 16 -2.35 3.50 -0.76
C ILE A 16 -1.33 4.64 -0.84
N GLY A 17 -1.38 5.55 0.12
CA GLY A 17 -0.44 6.68 0.23
C GLY A 17 0.87 6.29 0.90
N SER A 18 1.91 7.12 0.78
CA SER A 18 3.23 6.83 1.35
C SER A 18 3.17 6.62 2.86
N SER A 19 2.46 7.48 3.60
CA SER A 19 2.34 7.41 5.06
C SER A 19 1.74 6.11 5.59
N THR A 20 1.02 5.35 4.77
CA THR A 20 0.46 4.05 5.15
C THR A 20 1.45 2.90 4.95
N LEU A 21 2.49 3.09 4.14
CA LEU A 21 3.48 2.07 3.79
C LEU A 21 4.88 2.36 4.33
N THR A 22 5.09 3.52 4.96
CA THR A 22 6.38 3.94 5.50
C THR A 22 6.34 3.97 7.03
N GLY A 23 7.50 3.72 7.65
CA GLY A 23 7.69 3.93 9.08
C GLY A 23 7.51 5.41 9.48
N ALA A 24 7.49 5.67 10.79
CA ALA A 24 7.29 7.02 11.33
C ALA A 24 8.37 8.03 10.89
N ASP A 25 9.55 7.55 10.52
CA ASP A 25 10.67 8.34 10.00
C ASP A 25 10.54 8.66 8.49
N GLY A 26 9.61 8.01 7.78
CA GLY A 26 9.45 8.13 6.33
C GLY A 26 10.65 7.65 5.51
N ALA A 27 11.66 7.06 6.14
CA ALA A 27 12.96 6.72 5.56
C ALA A 27 13.07 5.25 5.11
N GLY A 28 12.01 4.47 5.32
CA GLY A 28 11.92 3.09 4.90
C GLY A 28 10.47 2.62 4.79
N LEU A 29 10.30 1.46 4.14
CA LEU A 29 9.02 0.77 4.13
C LEU A 29 8.75 0.11 5.49
N ASP A 30 7.52 0.20 5.96
CA ASP A 30 7.02 -0.61 7.06
C ASP A 30 6.63 -1.99 6.51
N SER A 31 7.46 -2.99 6.79
CA SER A 31 7.24 -4.37 6.35
C SER A 31 5.94 -4.97 6.89
N ALA A 32 5.51 -4.59 8.10
CA ALA A 32 4.26 -5.06 8.67
C ALA A 32 3.07 -4.46 7.93
N ALA A 33 3.13 -3.17 7.59
CA ALA A 33 2.10 -2.51 6.80
C ALA A 33 1.96 -3.10 5.38
N VAL A 34 3.08 -3.37 4.71
CA VAL A 34 3.11 -4.04 3.40
C VAL A 34 2.50 -5.44 3.50
N THR A 35 2.87 -6.21 4.52
CA THR A 35 2.34 -7.57 4.75
C THR A 35 0.84 -7.55 4.98
N LYS A 36 0.34 -6.60 5.79
CA LYS A 36 -1.09 -6.43 6.04
C LYS A 36 -1.87 -6.07 4.76
N LEU A 37 -1.32 -5.20 3.91
CA LEU A 37 -1.92 -4.87 2.62
C LEU A 37 -1.97 -6.11 1.72
N ALA A 38 -0.87 -6.87 1.63
CA ALA A 38 -0.81 -8.09 0.82
C ALA A 38 -1.84 -9.13 1.28
N ALA A 39 -1.99 -9.34 2.59
CA ALA A 39 -3.00 -10.24 3.16
C ALA A 39 -4.43 -9.81 2.79
N ALA A 40 -4.75 -8.51 2.93
CA ALA A 40 -6.08 -7.99 2.56
C ALA A 40 -6.37 -8.14 1.05
N VAL A 41 -5.36 -7.93 0.19
CA VAL A 41 -5.50 -8.16 -1.26
C VAL A 41 -5.72 -9.65 -1.56
N ALA A 42 -5.00 -10.54 -0.87
CA ALA A 42 -5.15 -11.98 -1.03
C ALA A 42 -6.57 -12.44 -0.66
N GLU A 43 -7.09 -12.00 0.49
CA GLU A 43 -8.45 -12.31 0.94
C GLU A 43 -9.51 -11.86 -0.08
N LEU A 44 -9.38 -10.64 -0.62
CA LEU A 44 -10.29 -10.14 -1.64
C LEU A 44 -10.23 -10.98 -2.93
N LYS A 45 -9.04 -11.42 -3.33
CA LYS A 45 -8.86 -12.28 -4.50
C LYS A 45 -9.44 -13.69 -4.29
N GLU A 46 -9.31 -14.25 -3.09
CA GLU A 46 -9.94 -15.54 -2.71
C GLU A 46 -11.47 -15.47 -2.78
N GLN A 47 -12.05 -14.30 -2.48
CA GLN A 47 -13.48 -14.02 -2.67
C GLN A 47 -13.89 -13.83 -4.15
N GLY A 48 -12.99 -14.05 -5.11
CA GLY A 48 -13.25 -13.90 -6.54
C GLY A 48 -13.29 -12.46 -7.05
N ARG A 49 -12.78 -11.50 -6.26
CA ARG A 49 -12.74 -10.08 -6.66
C ARG A 49 -11.50 -9.79 -7.51
N GLU A 50 -11.63 -8.81 -8.41
CA GLU A 50 -10.55 -8.31 -9.24
C GLU A 50 -9.91 -7.10 -8.54
N VAL A 51 -8.64 -7.21 -8.15
CA VAL A 51 -7.97 -6.18 -7.36
C VAL A 51 -6.80 -5.58 -8.12
N VAL A 52 -6.78 -4.25 -8.22
CA VAL A 52 -5.64 -3.46 -8.70
C VAL A 52 -5.10 -2.65 -7.54
N VAL A 53 -3.80 -2.74 -7.29
CA VAL A 53 -3.11 -1.96 -6.24
C VAL A 53 -2.36 -0.80 -6.89
N VAL A 54 -2.57 0.40 -6.35
CA VAL A 54 -1.80 1.59 -6.72
C VAL A 54 -1.07 2.06 -5.46
N SER A 55 0.23 1.83 -5.42
CA SER A 55 1.07 2.15 -4.27
C SER A 55 1.84 3.46 -4.46
N SER A 56 2.12 4.15 -3.36
CA SER A 56 3.22 5.11 -3.30
C SER A 56 4.43 4.46 -2.62
N GLY A 57 5.30 5.23 -1.94
CA GLY A 57 6.38 4.67 -1.14
C GLY A 57 7.66 4.30 -1.89
N ALA A 58 7.70 4.40 -3.23
CA ALA A 58 8.90 4.08 -4.02
C ALA A 58 10.14 4.91 -3.59
N ILE A 59 9.95 6.19 -3.25
CA ILE A 59 11.03 7.04 -2.74
C ILE A 59 11.53 6.51 -1.40
N ALA A 60 10.63 6.31 -0.42
CA ALA A 60 10.99 5.81 0.90
C ALA A 60 11.65 4.43 0.86
N ALA A 61 11.19 3.55 -0.04
CA ALA A 61 11.81 2.25 -0.28
C ALA A 61 13.27 2.35 -0.76
N GLY A 62 13.61 3.44 -1.46
CA GLY A 62 14.95 3.70 -1.95
C GLY A 62 15.87 4.44 -0.96
N LEU A 63 15.33 5.20 0.00
CA LEU A 63 16.14 6.03 0.89
C LEU A 63 17.15 5.21 1.72
N ALA A 64 16.68 4.24 2.50
CA ALA A 64 17.55 3.42 3.34
C ALA A 64 18.59 2.60 2.55
N PRO A 65 18.24 1.86 1.46
CA PRO A 65 19.23 1.14 0.66
C PRO A 65 20.29 2.04 0.03
N LEU A 66 19.97 3.31 -0.25
CA LEU A 66 20.90 4.30 -0.80
C LEU A 66 21.68 5.07 0.27
N GLY A 67 21.45 4.79 1.56
CA GLY A 67 22.09 5.53 2.66
C GLY A 67 21.65 6.99 2.76
N LEU A 68 20.47 7.32 2.24
CA LEU A 68 19.94 8.69 2.23
C LEU A 68 19.08 8.93 3.47
N GLY A 69 19.44 9.94 4.26
CA GLY A 69 18.65 10.34 5.44
C GLY A 69 17.40 11.15 5.11
N SER A 70 17.24 11.62 3.88
CA SER A 70 16.09 12.41 3.44
C SER A 70 15.89 12.31 1.93
N ARG A 71 14.70 12.73 1.48
CA ARG A 71 14.37 12.80 0.06
C ARG A 71 15.28 13.80 -0.67
N PRO A 72 15.97 13.39 -1.76
CA PRO A 72 16.72 14.32 -2.61
C PRO A 72 15.84 15.41 -3.24
N ALA A 73 16.41 16.61 -3.40
CA ALA A 73 15.78 17.76 -4.06
C ALA A 73 15.83 17.65 -5.58
#